data_AF-A0A7S3Y9S6-F1
#
_entry.id   AF-A0A7S3Y9S6-F1
#
_cell.length_a   1.000
_cell.length_b   1.000
_cell.length_c   1.000
_cell.angle_alpha   90.00
_cell.angle_beta   90.00
_cell.angle_gamma   90.00
#
_symmetry.space_group_name_H-M   'P 1'
#
loop_
_entity.id
_entity.type
_entity.pdbx_description
1 polymer ?
#
loop_
_entity_poly.entity_id
_entity_poly.type
_entity_poly.pdbx_seq_one_letter_code
_entity_poly.pdbx_strand_id
1 'polypeptide(L)'
;MPPNCGNNGVLNLWAIGVGAVISGDFFGWNFVLSGGYGGALICFVPALVFYTLLCFSVAELSTRLPNIGGAYSFVQTGCGPLAGALVGVAETVKLVSTSAAIAAA
;
A
#
# COMPACT_ATOMS: atom_id res chain seq x y z
N MET A 1 -18.57 8.55 16.88
CA MET A 1 -17.17 8.97 17.12
C MET A 1 -17.04 9.26 18.61
N PRO A 2 -16.11 8.63 19.35
CA PRO A 2 -15.90 8.96 20.76
C PRO A 2 -15.30 10.38 20.94
N PRO A 3 -15.59 11.04 22.07
CA PRO A 3 -15.44 12.50 22.25
C PRO A 3 -14.03 13.03 22.62
N ASN A 4 -12.94 12.57 21.98
CA ASN A 4 -11.57 13.05 22.30
C ASN A 4 -10.67 13.31 21.07
N CYS A 5 -11.17 13.99 20.03
CA CYS A 5 -10.40 14.32 18.83
C CYS A 5 -9.45 15.52 19.05
N GLY A 6 -8.33 15.28 19.73
CA GLY A 6 -7.17 16.15 19.62
C GLY A 6 -6.58 16.08 18.22
N ASN A 7 -5.92 17.16 17.79
CA ASN A 7 -5.17 17.35 16.53
C ASN A 7 -4.20 16.20 16.13
N ASN A 8 -3.99 15.21 17.01
CA ASN A 8 -3.04 14.12 16.88
C ASN A 8 -3.54 12.92 16.04
N GLY A 9 -4.82 12.87 15.66
CA GLY A 9 -5.37 11.75 14.88
C GLY A 9 -4.70 11.56 13.51
N VAL A 10 -4.41 12.65 12.81
CA VAL A 10 -3.73 12.63 11.50
C VAL A 10 -2.28 12.15 11.64
N LEU A 11 -1.58 12.62 12.68
CA LEU A 11 -0.22 12.20 12.97
C LEU A 11 -0.13 10.71 13.30
N ASN A 12 -1.08 10.19 14.08
CA ASN A 12 -1.11 8.77 14.42
C ASN A 12 -1.41 7.89 13.18
N LEU A 13 -2.34 8.32 12.31
CA LEU A 13 -2.62 7.63 11.05
C LEU A 13 -1.43 7.65 10.09
N TRP A 14 -0.69 8.75 10.04
CA TRP A 14 0.53 8.86 9.25
C TRP A 14 1.63 7.92 9.79
N ALA A 15 1.83 7.90 11.11
CA ALA A 15 2.86 7.07 11.75
C ALA A 15 2.63 5.57 11.52
N ILE A 16 1.38 5.08 11.62
CA ILE A 16 1.07 3.66 11.33
C ILE A 16 1.29 3.34 9.84
N GLY A 17 0.98 4.27 8.93
CA GLY A 17 1.17 4.08 7.49
C GLY A 17 2.65 4.00 7.12
N VAL A 18 3.45 4.96 7.58
CA VAL A 18 4.89 5.01 7.30
C VAL A 18 5.62 3.83 7.94
N GLY A 19 5.29 3.46 9.18
CA GLY A 19 5.91 2.32 9.85
C GLY A 19 5.67 1.00 9.12
N ALA A 20 4.45 0.79 8.60
CA ALA A 20 4.13 -0.42 7.84
C ALA A 20 4.93 -0.51 6.53
N VAL A 21 5.06 0.60 5.79
CA VAL A 21 5.78 0.63 4.50
C VAL A 21 7.28 0.41 4.70
N ILE A 22 7.90 1.23 5.55
CA ILE A 22 9.36 1.22 5.75
C ILE A 22 9.85 -0.15 6.24
N SER A 23 9.08 -0.85 7.09
CA SER A 23 9.44 -2.18 7.57
C SER A 23 9.60 -3.23 6.45
N GLY A 24 8.82 -3.12 5.37
CA GLY A 24 8.91 -4.00 4.21
C GLY A 24 10.03 -3.61 3.24
N ASP A 25 10.27 -2.32 3.05
CA ASP A 25 11.31 -1.81 2.15
C ASP A 25 12.72 -2.20 2.60
N PHE A 26 12.98 -2.21 3.91
CA PHE A 26 14.27 -2.65 4.46
C PHE A 26 14.67 -4.06 4.02
N PHE A 27 13.70 -4.97 3.87
CA PHE A 27 13.99 -6.31 3.35
C PHE A 27 14.41 -6.26 1.87
N GLY A 28 13.65 -5.55 1.02
CA GLY A 28 13.92 -5.46 -0.41
C GLY A 28 15.21 -4.71 -0.76
N TRP A 29 15.56 -3.67 0.01
CA TRP A 29 16.71 -2.82 -0.29
C TRP A 29 18.05 -3.55 -0.12
N ASN A 30 18.16 -4.45 0.86
CA ASN A 30 19.36 -5.26 1.04
C ASN A 30 19.63 -6.15 -0.19
N PHE A 31 18.57 -6.70 -0.80
CA PHE A 31 18.67 -7.50 -2.01
C PHE A 31 19.03 -6.64 -3.24
N VAL A 32 18.38 -5.49 -3.41
CA VAL A 32 18.62 -4.58 -4.54
C VAL A 32 20.02 -3.95 -4.49
N LEU A 33 20.51 -3.59 -3.30
CA LEU A 33 21.83 -2.99 -3.11
C LEU A 33 22.97 -4.00 -3.28
N SER A 34 22.73 -5.28 -2.99
CA SER A 34 23.67 -6.36 -3.31
C SER A 34 23.95 -6.45 -4.83
N GLY A 35 22.97 -6.09 -5.67
CA GLY A 35 23.10 -6.00 -7.13
C GLY A 35 23.83 -4.75 -7.66
N GLY A 36 24.25 -3.84 -6.79
CA GLY A 36 24.98 -2.62 -7.15
C GLY A 36 24.11 -1.35 -7.25
N TYR A 37 24.71 -0.22 -6.86
CA TYR A 37 24.01 1.07 -6.70
C TYR A 37 23.39 1.64 -7.99
N GLY A 38 24.02 1.42 -9.15
CA GLY A 38 23.51 1.91 -10.44
C GLY A 38 22.21 1.22 -10.88
N GLY A 39 22.12 -0.10 -10.65
CA GLY A 39 20.91 -0.89 -10.92
C GLY A 39 19.78 -0.60 -9.93
N ALA A 40 20.12 -0.29 -8.67
CA ALA A 40 19.15 0.16 -7.69
C ALA A 40 18.44 1.45 -8.16
N LEU A 41 19.20 2.46 -8.59
CA LEU A 41 18.66 3.77 -8.98
C LEU A 41 17.71 3.69 -10.19
N ILE A 42 18.05 2.89 -11.21
CA ILE A 42 17.21 2.73 -12.41
C ILE A 42 15.90 2.00 -12.12
N CYS A 43 15.86 1.12 -11.12
CA CYS A 43 14.64 0.45 -10.67
C CYS A 43 13.77 1.35 -9.77
N PHE A 44 14.39 2.12 -8.87
CA PHE A 44 13.66 2.97 -7.92
C PHE A 44 12.93 4.15 -8.58
N VAL A 45 13.55 4.81 -9.56
CA VAL A 45 12.96 6.00 -10.21
C VAL A 45 11.58 5.72 -10.85
N PRO A 46 11.43 4.74 -11.77
CA PRO A 46 10.12 4.44 -12.34
C PRO A 46 9.14 3.89 -11.31
N ALA A 47 9.59 3.11 -10.33
CA ALA A 47 8.75 2.62 -9.25
C ALA A 47 8.16 3.77 -8.42
N LEU A 48 8.96 4.77 -8.08
CA LEU A 48 8.52 5.99 -7.37
C LEU A 48 7.46 6.76 -8.19
N VAL A 49 7.69 6.92 -9.50
CA VAL A 49 6.74 7.61 -10.38
C VAL A 49 5.41 6.87 -10.42
N PHE A 50 5.40 5.57 -10.74
CA PHE A 50 4.14 4.81 -10.77
C PHE A 50 3.45 4.78 -9.40
N TYR A 51 4.20 4.67 -8.32
CA TYR A 51 3.64 4.66 -6.96
C TYR A 51 2.98 6.00 -6.62
N THR A 52 3.61 7.13 -6.92
CA THR A 52 3.03 8.45 -6.66
C THR A 52 1.77 8.71 -7.49
N LEU A 53 1.75 8.32 -8.77
CA LEU A 53 0.55 8.40 -9.62
C LEU A 53 -0.60 7.53 -9.07
N LEU A 54 -0.27 6.34 -8.58
CA LEU A 54 -1.23 5.45 -7.93
C LEU A 54 -1.79 6.08 -6.64
N CYS A 55 -0.94 6.67 -5.80
CA CYS A 55 -1.37 7.37 -4.59
C CYS A 55 -2.36 8.50 -4.89
N PHE A 56 -2.12 9.31 -5.93
CA PHE A 56 -3.06 10.35 -6.33
C PHE A 56 -4.41 9.78 -6.77
N SER A 57 -4.41 8.69 -7.56
CA SER A 57 -5.64 8.03 -8.00
C SER A 57 -6.46 7.49 -6.82
N VAL A 58 -5.80 6.89 -5.83
CA VAL A 58 -6.45 6.38 -4.61
C VAL A 58 -6.96 7.51 -3.73
N ALA A 59 -6.23 8.64 -3.65
CA ALA A 59 -6.64 9.80 -2.87
C ALA A 59 -7.95 10.41 -3.41
N GLU A 60 -8.07 10.59 -4.74
CA GLU A 60 -9.31 11.07 -5.35
C GLU A 60 -10.50 10.16 -5.03
N LEU A 61 -10.29 8.84 -5.14
CA LEU A 61 -11.35 7.87 -4.90
C LEU A 61 -11.76 7.79 -3.42
N SER A 62 -10.79 7.89 -2.51
CA SER A 62 -11.02 7.85 -1.05
C SER A 62 -11.85 9.04 -0.56
N THR A 63 -11.80 10.19 -1.24
CA THR A 63 -12.67 11.34 -0.90
C THR A 63 -14.12 11.16 -1.37
N ARG A 64 -14.33 10.41 -2.46
CA ARG A 64 -15.68 10.15 -2.99
C ARG A 64 -16.38 8.99 -2.31
N LEU A 65 -15.61 8.00 -1.84
CA LEU A 65 -16.13 6.82 -1.15
C LEU A 65 -15.42 6.66 0.20
N PRO A 66 -16.02 7.16 1.30
CA PRO A 66 -15.49 6.96 2.65
C PRO A 66 -15.91 5.59 3.18
N ASN A 67 -15.31 4.53 2.64
CA ASN A 67 -15.58 3.14 3.01
C ASN A 67 -14.33 2.45 3.60
N ILE A 68 -14.54 1.63 4.63
CA ILE A 68 -13.46 0.97 5.40
C ILE A 68 -12.83 -0.21 4.62
N GLY A 69 -13.41 -0.61 3.49
CA GLY A 69 -13.02 -1.81 2.72
C GLY A 69 -11.83 -1.66 1.76
N GLY A 70 -11.18 -0.50 1.71
CA GLY A 70 -9.98 -0.28 0.88
C GLY A 70 -10.19 -0.54 -0.61
N ALA A 71 -9.14 -1.03 -1.30
CA ALA A 71 -9.14 -1.25 -2.76
C ALA A 71 -10.25 -2.20 -3.25
N TYR A 72 -10.64 -3.19 -2.43
CA TYR A 72 -11.78 -4.07 -2.71
C TYR A 72 -13.08 -3.27 -2.88
N SER A 73 -13.34 -2.35 -1.94
CA SER A 73 -14.57 -1.56 -1.94
C SER A 73 -14.60 -0.58 -3.11
N PHE A 74 -13.45 -0.04 -3.50
CA PHE A 74 -13.29 0.82 -4.67
C PHE A 74 -13.63 0.09 -5.98
N VAL A 75 -13.09 -1.12 -6.15
CA VAL A 75 -13.32 -1.93 -7.35
C VAL A 75 -14.74 -2.50 -7.38
N GLN A 76 -15.32 -2.83 -6.23
CA GLN A 76 -16.71 -3.27 -6.15
C GLN A 76 -17.68 -2.17 -6.63
N THR A 77 -17.45 -0.91 -6.24
CA THR A 77 -18.33 0.19 -6.66
C THR A 77 -18.10 0.62 -8.11
N GLY A 78 -16.89 0.47 -8.65
CA GLY A 78 -16.57 0.88 -10.04
C GLY A 78 -16.77 -0.20 -11.11
N CYS A 79 -16.43 -1.46 -10.80
CA CYS A 79 -16.35 -2.57 -11.77
C CYS A 79 -17.34 -3.71 -11.49
N GLY A 80 -18.14 -3.61 -10.43
CA GLY A 80 -19.19 -4.57 -10.08
C GLY A 80 -18.76 -5.65 -9.08
N PRO A 81 -19.72 -6.49 -8.64
CA PRO A 81 -19.55 -7.38 -7.49
C PRO A 81 -18.53 -8.50 -7.72
N LEU A 82 -18.43 -9.05 -8.93
CA LEU A 82 -17.46 -10.09 -9.27
C LEU A 82 -16.02 -9.57 -9.28
N ALA A 83 -15.81 -8.36 -9.81
CA ALA A 83 -14.49 -7.73 -9.82
C ALA A 83 -14.01 -7.42 -8.39
N GLY A 84 -14.92 -6.98 -7.52
CA GLY A 84 -14.65 -6.88 -6.08
C GLY A 84 -14.19 -8.21 -5.50
N ALA A 85 -14.96 -9.30 -5.67
CA ALA A 85 -14.60 -10.61 -5.12
C ALA A 85 -13.22 -11.10 -5.56
N LEU A 86 -12.86 -10.92 -6.84
CA LEU A 86 -11.53 -11.27 -7.35
C LEU A 86 -10.41 -10.44 -6.71
N VAL A 87 -10.62 -9.13 -6.54
CA VAL A 87 -9.65 -8.26 -5.84
C VAL A 87 -9.50 -8.65 -4.38
N GLY A 88 -10.59 -9.04 -3.72
CA GLY A 88 -10.54 -9.55 -2.34
C GLY A 88 -9.69 -10.81 -2.20
N VAL A 89 -9.83 -11.76 -3.13
CA VAL A 89 -9.00 -12.99 -3.16
C VAL A 89 -7.55 -12.66 -3.55
N ALA A 90 -7.34 -11.75 -4.49
CA ALA A 90 -5.98 -11.34 -4.86
C ALA A 90 -5.24 -10.67 -3.69
N GLU A 91 -5.94 -9.86 -2.89
CA GLU A 91 -5.36 -9.22 -1.71
C GLU A 91 -4.97 -10.22 -0.62
N THR A 92 -5.76 -11.26 -0.37
CA THR A 92 -5.38 -12.29 0.61
C THR A 92 -4.15 -13.08 0.15
N VAL A 93 -4.07 -13.41 -1.14
CA VAL A 93 -2.89 -14.05 -1.73
C VAL A 93 -1.67 -13.15 -1.57
N LYS A 94 -1.79 -11.86 -1.89
CA LYS A 94 -0.70 -10.88 -1.71
C LYS A 94 -0.19 -10.87 -0.28
N LEU A 95 -1.08 -10.78 0.71
CA LEU A 95 -0.70 -10.74 2.13
C LEU A 95 0.05 -12.00 2.59
N VAL A 96 -0.37 -13.17 2.11
CA VAL A 96 0.33 -14.45 2.36
C VAL A 96 1.71 -14.47 1.69
N SER A 97 1.81 -14.04 0.43
CA SER A 97 3.09 -14.01 -0.29
C SER A 97 4.07 -13.01 0.32
N THR A 98 3.62 -11.83 0.73
CA THR A 98 4.50 -10.83 1.36
C THR A 98 4.99 -11.30 2.73
N SER A 99 4.12 -11.90 3.54
CA SER A 99 4.53 -12.43 4.85
C SER A 99 5.50 -13.60 4.71
N ALA A 100 5.29 -14.49 3.73
CA ALA A 100 6.22 -15.57 3.42
C ALA A 100 7.59 -15.05 2.95
N ALA A 101 7.62 -14.01 2.12
CA ALA A 101 8.86 -13.40 1.65
C ALA A 101 9.68 -12.80 2.80
N ILE A 102 9.02 -12.09 3.72
CA ILE A 102 9.68 -11.49 4.90
C ILE A 102 10.15 -12.58 5.88
N ALA A 103 9.44 -13.70 6.01
CA ALA A 103 9.86 -14.79 6.89
C ALA A 103 11.05 -15.61 6.33
N ALA A 104 11.27 -15.57 5.02
CA ALA A 104 12.39 -16.23 4.35
C ALA A 104 13.64 -15.34 4.21
N ALA A 105 13.52 -14.08 4.67
CA ALA A 105 14.57 -13.07 4.73
C ALA A 105 15.62 -13.33 5.81
#